data_AF-K1UWH6-F1
#
_entry.id   AF-K1UWH6-F1
#
_cell.length_a   1.000
_cell.length_b   1.000
_cell.length_c   1.000
_cell.angle_alpha   90.00
_cell.angle_beta   90.00
_cell.angle_gamma   90.00
#
_symmetry.space_group_name_H-M   'P 1'
#
loop_
_entity.id
_entity.type
_entity.pdbx_description
1 polymer ?
#
loop_
_entity_poly.entity_id
_entity_poly.type
_entity_poly.pdbx_seq_one_letter_code
_entity_poly.pdbx_strand_id
1 'polypeptide(L)'
;MSKYRFNISDYHAIENADILVDGITVLAGPNGSGKSTISKWLYYMVDVATRFDEYVGKGVNDEFKHSLQILARAIREIWGYRSSRSEILTLSANIDA
;
A
#
# COMPACT_ATOMS: atom_id res chain seq x y z
N MET A 1 -33.07 0.46 0.84
CA MET A 1 -31.78 0.75 0.15
C MET A 1 -31.04 1.80 0.95
N SER A 2 -29.72 1.69 1.05
CA SER A 2 -28.85 2.69 1.68
C SER A 2 -28.71 3.92 0.78
N LYS A 3 -28.74 5.12 1.36
CA LYS A 3 -28.49 6.39 0.67
C LYS A 3 -27.09 6.88 1.00
N TYR A 4 -26.37 7.36 -0.01
CA TYR A 4 -25.02 7.92 0.17
C TYR A 4 -25.00 9.37 -0.27
N ARG A 5 -24.41 10.24 0.55
CA ARG A 5 -24.19 11.64 0.22
C ARG A 5 -22.69 11.90 0.13
N PHE A 6 -22.26 12.46 -0.98
CA PHE A 6 -20.87 12.81 -1.24
C PHE A 6 -20.75 14.32 -1.46
N ASN A 7 -19.77 14.94 -0.81
CA ASN A 7 -19.39 16.31 -1.08
C ASN A 7 -18.03 16.31 -1.76
N ILE A 8 -17.95 16.98 -2.92
CA ILE A 8 -16.73 17.16 -3.70
C ILE A 8 -16.50 18.66 -3.85
N SER A 9 -15.29 19.11 -3.54
CA SER A 9 -14.88 20.51 -3.69
C SER A 9 -13.49 20.58 -4.31
N ASP A 10 -13.25 21.61 -5.11
CA ASP A 10 -11.95 21.94 -5.71
C ASP A 10 -11.25 20.76 -6.40
N TYR A 11 -12.01 19.96 -7.15
CA TYR A 11 -11.52 18.74 -7.81
C TYR A 11 -11.73 18.79 -9.32
N HIS A 12 -10.62 18.95 -10.06
CA HIS A 12 -10.61 19.07 -11.53
C HIS A 12 -11.65 20.09 -12.04
N ALA A 13 -12.69 19.64 -12.74
CA ALA A 13 -13.73 20.50 -13.30
C ALA A 13 -14.86 20.83 -12.31
N ILE A 14 -14.77 20.36 -11.06
CA ILE A 14 -15.78 20.53 -10.02
C ILE A 14 -15.28 21.55 -9.00
N GLU A 15 -15.92 22.72 -8.97
CA GLU A 15 -15.73 23.71 -7.91
C GLU A 15 -16.40 23.22 -6.61
N ASN A 16 -17.69 22.89 -6.66
CA ASN A 16 -18.45 22.30 -5.55
C ASN A 16 -19.55 21.38 -6.09
N ALA A 17 -19.78 20.24 -5.43
CA ALA A 17 -20.90 19.33 -5.71
C ALA A 17 -21.36 18.57 -4.45
N ASP A 18 -22.66 18.62 -4.17
CA ASP A 18 -23.37 17.73 -3.21
C ASP A 18 -24.14 16.68 -4.02
N ILE A 19 -23.74 15.42 -3.90
CA ILE A 19 -24.23 14.32 -4.71
C ILE A 19 -24.93 13.32 -3.80
N LEU A 20 -26.25 13.16 -4.01
CA LEU A 20 -27.03 12.09 -3.41
C LEU A 20 -27.10 10.89 -4.37
N VAL A 21 -26.65 9.73 -3.90
CA VAL A 21 -26.81 8.45 -4.59
C VAL A 21 -27.88 7.63 -3.85
N ASP A 22 -29.00 7.41 -4.53
CA ASP A 22 -30.17 6.67 -4.02
C ASP A 22 -30.65 5.68 -5.10
N GLY A 23 -30.11 4.46 -5.06
CA GLY A 23 -30.35 3.47 -6.11
C GLY A 23 -29.72 3.88 -7.46
N ILE A 24 -30.44 3.66 -8.56
CA ILE A 24 -30.00 4.08 -9.90
C ILE A 24 -30.18 5.60 -10.01
N THR A 25 -29.06 6.32 -10.08
CA THR A 25 -29.04 7.80 -10.17
C THR A 25 -28.48 8.22 -11.54
N VAL A 26 -29.19 9.10 -12.23
CA VAL A 26 -28.79 9.61 -13.56
C VAL A 26 -28.05 10.93 -13.44
N LEU A 27 -26.88 11.01 -14.04
CA LEU A 27 -26.08 12.23 -14.14
C LEU A 27 -26.30 12.89 -15.51
N ALA A 28 -26.98 14.04 -15.54
CA ALA A 28 -27.35 14.74 -16.77
C ALA A 28 -26.95 16.22 -16.73
N GLY A 29 -26.88 16.84 -17.92
CA GLY A 29 -26.53 18.25 -18.10
C GLY A 29 -25.61 18.47 -19.30
N PRO A 30 -25.46 19.71 -19.80
CA PRO A 30 -24.67 20.00 -20.99
C PRO A 30 -23.15 19.89 -20.77
N ASN A 31 -22.65 20.09 -19.55
CA ASN A 31 -21.22 20.07 -19.24
C ASN A 31 -20.65 18.64 -19.29
N GLY A 32 -19.97 18.27 -20.38
CA GLY A 32 -19.35 16.95 -20.55
C GLY A 32 -18.24 16.63 -19.54
N SER A 33 -17.36 17.60 -19.26
CA SER A 33 -16.18 17.39 -18.42
C SER A 33 -16.56 17.20 -16.95
N GLY A 34 -17.50 17.99 -16.44
CA GLY A 34 -18.02 17.85 -15.07
C GLY A 34 -18.66 16.48 -14.85
N LYS A 35 -19.52 16.04 -15.78
CA LYS A 35 -20.14 14.71 -15.71
C LYS A 35 -19.11 13.58 -15.68
N SER A 36 -18.13 13.63 -16.59
CA SER A 36 -17.08 12.61 -16.67
C SER A 36 -16.17 12.61 -15.45
N THR A 37 -15.92 13.78 -14.86
CA THR A 37 -15.12 13.95 -13.63
C THR A 37 -15.81 13.28 -12.45
N ILE A 38 -17.10 13.56 -12.22
CA ILE A 38 -17.88 12.94 -11.15
C ILE A 38 -17.96 11.43 -11.32
N SER A 39 -18.25 10.93 -12.53
CA SER A 39 -18.35 9.48 -12.78
C SER A 39 -17.02 8.76 -12.53
N LYS A 40 -15.89 9.33 -12.99
CA LYS A 40 -14.56 8.75 -12.74
C LYS A 40 -14.21 8.79 -11.25
N TRP A 41 -14.50 9.90 -10.58
CA TRP A 41 -14.28 10.04 -9.14
C TRP A 41 -15.03 8.95 -8.37
N LEU A 42 -16.33 8.79 -8.63
CA LEU A 42 -17.15 7.79 -7.95
C LEU A 42 -16.66 6.36 -8.23
N TYR A 43 -16.29 6.08 -9.49
CA TYR A 43 -15.70 4.79 -9.87
C TYR A 43 -14.43 4.49 -9.07
N TYR A 44 -13.47 5.40 -9.03
CA TYR A 44 -12.20 5.16 -8.34
C TYR A 44 -12.35 5.10 -6.83
N MET A 45 -13.29 5.86 -6.24
CA MET A 45 -13.59 5.75 -4.81
C MET A 45 -14.04 4.33 -4.45
N VAL A 46 -14.90 3.72 -5.27
CA VAL A 46 -15.38 2.35 -5.06
C VAL A 46 -14.28 1.32 -5.39
N ASP A 47 -13.56 1.49 -6.50
CA ASP A 47 -12.49 0.56 -6.90
C ASP A 47 -11.38 0.49 -5.84
N VAL A 48 -10.91 1.64 -5.34
CA VAL A 48 -9.90 1.69 -4.28
C VAL A 48 -10.43 1.15 -2.96
N ALA A 49 -11.67 1.48 -2.58
CA ALA A 49 -12.25 0.98 -1.34
C ALA A 49 -12.42 -0.55 -1.34
N THR A 50 -12.75 -1.14 -2.50
CA THR A 50 -12.96 -2.59 -2.62
C THR A 50 -11.67 -3.38 -2.85
N ARG A 51 -10.63 -2.75 -3.40
CA ARG A 51 -9.34 -3.37 -3.73
C ARG A 51 -8.17 -2.75 -2.97
N PHE A 52 -8.47 -2.18 -1.80
CA PHE A 52 -7.47 -1.49 -0.97
C PHE A 52 -6.26 -2.38 -0.68
N ASP A 53 -6.48 -3.65 -0.34
CA ASP A 53 -5.40 -4.59 -0.05
C ASP A 53 -4.52 -4.89 -1.26
N GLU A 54 -5.08 -4.84 -2.46
CA GLU A 54 -4.32 -5.04 -3.70
C GLU A 54 -3.43 -3.85 -4.01
N TYR A 55 -3.97 -2.63 -3.86
CA TYR A 55 -3.26 -1.40 -4.18
C TYR A 55 -2.26 -0.97 -3.09
N VAL A 56 -2.64 -1.11 -1.83
CA VAL A 56 -1.87 -0.60 -0.68
C VAL A 56 -1.33 -1.76 0.15
N GLY A 57 -2.18 -2.72 0.50
CA GLY A 57 -1.81 -3.82 1.40
C GLY A 57 -0.64 -4.67 0.90
N LYS A 58 -0.65 -5.07 -0.37
CA LYS A 58 0.44 -5.86 -0.98
C LYS A 58 1.74 -5.07 -1.04
N GLY A 59 1.71 -3.82 -1.50
CA GLY A 59 2.91 -3.00 -1.64
C GLY A 59 3.65 -2.81 -0.32
N VAL A 60 2.92 -2.42 0.74
CA VAL A 60 3.49 -2.24 2.08
C VAL A 60 4.03 -3.57 2.64
N ASN A 61 3.29 -4.67 2.46
CA ASN A 61 3.70 -5.98 2.94
C ASN A 61 4.97 -6.49 2.23
N ASP A 62 5.10 -6.24 0.92
CA ASP A 62 6.25 -6.68 0.14
C ASP A 62 7.52 -5.89 0.51
N GLU A 63 7.40 -4.57 0.70
CA GLU A 63 8.51 -3.74 1.17
C GLU A 63 8.96 -4.15 2.58
N PHE A 64 8.01 -4.39 3.48
CA PHE A 64 8.31 -4.85 4.84
C PHE A 64 9.00 -6.23 4.84
N LYS A 65 8.50 -7.19 4.05
CA LYS A 65 9.14 -8.50 3.87
C LYS A 65 10.56 -8.36 3.34
N HIS A 66 10.80 -7.46 2.39
CA HIS A 66 12.13 -7.22 1.85
C HIS A 66 13.09 -6.73 2.93
N SER A 67 12.67 -5.78 3.77
CA SER A 67 13.48 -5.31 4.90
C SER A 67 13.80 -6.43 5.89
N LEU A 68 12.82 -7.27 6.24
CA LEU A 68 13.05 -8.42 7.13
C LEU A 68 14.04 -9.43 6.53
N GLN A 69 14.00 -9.66 5.22
CA GLN A 69 14.94 -10.55 4.55
C GLN A 69 16.38 -10.02 4.60
N ILE A 70 16.58 -8.71 4.45
CA ILE A 70 17.90 -8.07 4.59
C ILE A 70 18.44 -8.26 6.01
N LEU A 71 17.62 -7.95 7.02
CA LEU A 71 18.01 -8.12 8.42
C LEU A 71 18.34 -9.59 8.75
N ALA A 72 17.54 -10.53 8.27
CA ALA A 72 17.77 -11.96 8.46
C ALA A 72 19.05 -12.46 7.77
N ARG A 73 19.48 -11.84 6.66
CA ARG A 73 20.78 -12.13 6.03
C ARG A 73 21.93 -11.61 6.90
N ALA A 74 21.85 -10.35 7.35
CA ALA A 74 22.88 -9.75 8.20
C ALA A 74 23.09 -10.52 9.50
N ILE A 75 22.01 -10.94 10.18
CA ILE A 75 22.12 -11.74 11.41
C ILE A 75 22.82 -13.08 11.15
N ARG A 76 22.49 -13.76 10.04
CA ARG A 76 23.14 -15.03 9.67
C ARG A 76 24.62 -14.87 9.37
N GLU A 77 25.01 -13.81 8.67
CA GLU A 77 26.42 -13.50 8.39
C GLU A 77 27.21 -13.24 9.67
N ILE A 78 26.66 -12.45 10.61
CA ILE A 78 27.27 -12.19 11.91
C ILE A 78 27.44 -13.48 12.71
N TRP A 79 26.41 -14.33 12.74
CA TRP A 79 26.49 -15.62 13.42
C TRP A 79 27.52 -16.56 12.79
N GLY A 80 27.56 -16.63 11.45
CA GLY A 80 28.58 -17.41 10.73
C GLY A 80 29.99 -16.96 11.07
N TYR A 81 30.24 -15.64 11.05
CA TYR A 81 31.54 -15.08 11.42
C TYR A 81 31.94 -15.42 12.87
N ARG A 82 30.99 -15.34 13.81
CA ARG A 82 31.24 -15.66 15.22
C ARG A 82 31.61 -17.14 15.40
N SER A 83 30.92 -18.04 14.71
CA SER A 83 31.18 -19.48 14.76
C SER A 83 32.57 -19.83 14.22
N SER A 84 32.95 -19.28 13.06
CA SER A 84 34.29 -19.51 12.50
C SER A 84 35.39 -18.93 13.38
N ARG A 85 35.16 -17.77 14.02
CA ARG A 85 36.13 -17.20 14.96
C ARG A 85 36.34 -18.08 16.19
N SER A 86 35.28 -18.66 16.76
CA SER A 86 35.41 -19.58 17.89
C SER A 86 36.22 -20.82 17.52
N GLU A 87 35.98 -21.42 16.36
CA GLU A 87 36.74 -22.60 15.89
C GLU A 87 38.23 -22.30 15.76
N ILE A 88 38.58 -21.16 15.15
CA ILE A 88 39.98 -20.72 15.00
C ILE A 88 40.65 -20.52 16.36
N LEU A 89 39.96 -19.89 17.33
CA LEU A 89 40.50 -19.68 18.68
C LEU A 89 40.72 -20.99 19.44
N THR A 90 39.81 -21.97 19.30
CA THR A 90 40.02 -23.31 19.86
C THR A 90 41.17 -24.06 19.20
N LEU A 91 41.32 -23.94 17.88
CA LEU A 91 42.44 -24.53 17.14
C LEU A 91 43.79 -23.93 17.56
N SER A 92 43.87 -22.60 17.71
CA SER A 92 45.10 -21.94 18.16
C SER A 92 45.46 -22.33 19.59
N ALA A 93 44.49 -22.39 20.50
CA ALA A 93 44.73 -22.76 21.90
C ALA A 93 45.24 -24.20 22.08
N ASN A 94 44.91 -25.11 21.14
CA ASN A 94 45.37 -26.50 21.16
C ASN A 94 46.73 -26.70 20.49
N ILE A 95 47.23 -25.74 19.71
CA ILE A 95 48.56 -25.78 19.09
C ILE A 95 49.63 -25.28 20.08
N ASP A 96 49.25 -24.35 20.97
CA ASP A 96 50.12 -23.75 21.98
C ASP A 96 50.21 -24.58 23.30
N ALA A 97 49.51 -25.71 23.38
CA ALA A 97 49.47 -26.63 24.54
C ALA A 97 50.28 -27.91 24.29
#